data_AF-A0A2E2KHF9-F1
#
_entry.id   AF-A0A2E2KHF9-F1
#
_cell.length_a   1.000
_cell.length_b   1.000
_cell.length_c   1.000
_cell.angle_alpha   90.00
_cell.angle_beta   90.00
_cell.angle_gamma   90.00
#
_symmetry.space_group_name_H-M   'P 1'
#
loop_
_entity.id
_entity.type
_entity.pdbx_description
1 polymer ?
#
loop_
_entity_poly.entity_id
_entity_poly.type
_entity_poly.pdbx_seq_one_letter_code
_entity_poly.pdbx_strand_id
1 'polypeptide(L)'
;FLTSDIGISGSNFLLADSGSSCTVTNEGNAELTITPPKVHIVTAGIEKLVPSMAHAVPLLRLLTRSATGGEITQYITFHNGPKRPNDADGPEECHIVLVDNGRTKMLADGMEEMLRCIRCGACMNHCVVYKHIGGHAYGSVYPGPMGSVLTPHLDSLKVANKQTHACTLNGRCEEVCPVNIPLPKLLRALRAESWQKKYEPLTNRYVVKAYAQLAKRPRMFQFVSSCGVVFMKLFSRQGWIKSMPFTGGWTRNRDLIEPESKTFMQQYKASKKAKSSGGR
;
A
#
# COMPACT_ATOMS: atom_id res chain seq x y z
N PHE A 1 12.43 2.24 -31.82
CA PHE A 1 10.97 2.42 -31.82
C PHE A 1 10.45 2.73 -33.23
N LEU A 2 11.05 3.66 -33.98
CA LEU A 2 10.62 3.96 -35.37
C LEU A 2 10.73 2.78 -36.36
N THR A 3 11.62 1.83 -36.09
CA THR A 3 11.81 0.62 -36.90
C THR A 3 11.16 -0.62 -36.29
N SER A 4 10.35 -0.45 -35.24
CA SER A 4 9.74 -1.57 -34.51
C SER A 4 8.45 -2.00 -35.21
N ASP A 5 8.30 -3.30 -35.48
CA ASP A 5 7.08 -3.83 -36.11
C ASP A 5 5.89 -3.88 -35.12
N ILE A 6 6.19 -4.05 -33.82
CA ILE A 6 5.20 -4.26 -32.76
C ILE A 6 5.43 -3.25 -31.62
N GLY A 7 4.34 -2.59 -31.22
CA GLY A 7 4.23 -1.77 -30.02
C GLY A 7 3.41 -2.47 -28.94
N ILE A 8 3.90 -2.46 -27.70
CA ILE A 8 3.17 -3.03 -26.55
C ILE A 8 2.90 -1.91 -25.54
N SER A 9 1.65 -1.76 -25.14
CA SER A 9 1.26 -0.77 -24.13
C SER A 9 0.40 -1.37 -23.01
N GLY A 10 0.29 -0.61 -21.92
CA GLY A 10 -0.78 -0.78 -20.96
C GLY A 10 -2.05 -0.04 -21.37
N SER A 11 -3.05 -0.07 -20.48
CA SER A 11 -4.23 0.80 -20.55
C SER A 11 -4.64 1.29 -19.16
N ASN A 12 -5.03 2.57 -19.07
CA ASN A 12 -5.62 3.14 -17.87
C ASN A 12 -7.09 2.70 -17.73
N PHE A 13 -7.84 2.69 -18.84
CA PHE A 13 -9.22 2.24 -18.93
C PHE A 13 -9.50 1.54 -20.27
N LEU A 14 -10.33 0.49 -20.23
CA LEU A 14 -10.88 -0.15 -21.43
C LEU A 14 -12.37 0.15 -21.50
N LEU A 15 -12.85 0.72 -22.61
CA LEU A 15 -14.26 1.07 -22.79
C LEU A 15 -15.00 -0.11 -23.42
N ALA A 16 -15.99 -0.66 -22.71
CA ALA A 16 -16.70 -1.86 -23.13
C ALA A 16 -17.65 -1.62 -24.32
N ASP A 17 -18.25 -0.42 -24.43
CA ASP A 17 -19.19 -0.07 -25.49
C ASP A 17 -18.52 0.17 -26.85
N SER A 18 -17.36 0.82 -26.85
CA SER A 18 -16.63 1.22 -28.05
C SER A 18 -15.43 0.32 -28.36
N GLY A 19 -15.02 -0.54 -27.44
CA GLY A 19 -13.80 -1.35 -27.56
C GLY A 19 -12.51 -0.52 -27.46
N SER A 20 -12.58 0.74 -27.00
CA SER A 20 -11.42 1.64 -26.98
C SER A 20 -10.49 1.36 -25.82
N SER A 21 -9.18 1.54 -26.03
CA SER A 21 -8.21 1.65 -24.94
C SER A 21 -7.89 3.11 -24.65
N CYS A 22 -7.80 3.47 -23.38
CA CYS A 22 -7.48 4.82 -22.92
C CYS A 22 -6.12 4.81 -22.24
N THR A 23 -5.19 5.61 -22.78
CA THR A 23 -3.86 5.81 -22.24
C THR A 23 -3.72 7.23 -21.72
N VAL A 24 -3.03 7.38 -20.59
CA VAL A 24 -2.83 8.66 -19.90
C VAL A 24 -1.33 8.86 -19.72
N THR A 25 -0.77 9.89 -20.35
CA THR A 25 0.66 10.24 -20.23
C THR A 25 0.84 11.73 -19.99
N ASN A 26 1.98 12.12 -19.40
CA ASN A 26 2.34 13.54 -19.27
C ASN A 26 3.27 13.98 -20.42
N GLU A 27 4.07 13.06 -20.95
CA GLU A 27 5.14 13.34 -21.92
C GLU A 27 4.87 12.80 -23.33
N GLY A 28 3.72 12.16 -23.59
CA GLY A 28 3.39 11.60 -24.90
C GLY A 28 4.18 10.33 -25.25
N ASN A 29 4.77 9.67 -24.25
CA ASN A 29 5.65 8.53 -24.44
C ASN A 29 4.92 7.25 -24.90
N ALA A 30 3.63 7.13 -24.59
CA ALA A 30 2.82 5.99 -25.06
C ALA A 30 2.64 6.06 -26.58
N GLU A 31 2.42 7.26 -27.12
CA GLU A 31 2.19 7.52 -28.54
C GLU A 31 3.40 7.11 -29.39
N LEU A 32 4.62 7.25 -28.87
CA LEU A 32 5.86 6.77 -29.48
C LEU A 32 5.93 5.24 -29.59
N THR A 33 5.20 4.53 -28.73
CA THR A 33 5.12 3.06 -28.73
C THR A 33 3.90 2.55 -29.51
N ILE A 34 2.85 3.34 -29.62
CA ILE A 34 1.55 2.89 -30.12
C ILE A 34 1.31 3.29 -31.59
N THR A 35 1.79 4.46 -32.02
CA THR A 35 1.43 5.03 -33.33
C THR A 35 2.36 4.58 -34.47
N PRO A 36 3.70 4.58 -34.32
CA PRO A 36 4.60 4.18 -35.40
C PRO A 36 4.56 2.69 -35.79
N PRO A 37 4.49 1.73 -34.83
CA PRO A 37 4.48 0.31 -35.18
C PRO A 37 3.24 -0.12 -35.96
N LYS A 38 3.40 -1.13 -36.82
CA LYS A 38 2.29 -1.71 -37.59
C LYS A 38 1.32 -2.51 -36.73
N VAL A 39 1.80 -3.09 -35.63
CA VAL A 39 0.98 -3.89 -34.72
C VAL A 39 0.98 -3.26 -33.33
N HIS A 40 -0.20 -3.07 -32.75
CA HIS A 40 -0.36 -2.61 -31.38
C HIS A 40 -0.97 -3.70 -30.49
N ILE A 41 -0.29 -4.05 -29.40
CA ILE A 41 -0.78 -4.97 -28.37
C ILE A 41 -1.04 -4.21 -27.08
N VAL A 42 -2.31 -4.14 -26.67
CA VAL A 42 -2.73 -3.59 -25.38
C VAL A 42 -2.79 -4.71 -24.35
N THR A 43 -2.06 -4.57 -23.26
CA THR A 43 -2.12 -5.49 -22.11
C THR A 43 -2.77 -4.78 -20.92
N ALA A 44 -3.88 -5.31 -20.42
CA ALA A 44 -4.60 -4.67 -19.32
C ALA A 44 -5.27 -5.70 -18.42
N GLY A 45 -5.31 -5.39 -17.13
CA GLY A 45 -6.08 -6.18 -16.18
C GLY A 45 -7.58 -6.05 -16.42
N ILE A 46 -8.34 -7.11 -16.17
CA ILE A 46 -9.81 -7.10 -16.34
C ILE A 46 -10.51 -6.03 -15.48
N GLU A 47 -9.87 -5.58 -14.40
CA GLU A 47 -10.37 -4.50 -13.54
C GLU A 47 -10.35 -3.11 -14.20
N LYS A 48 -9.73 -2.98 -15.37
CA LYS A 48 -9.64 -1.71 -16.11
C LYS A 48 -10.85 -1.41 -16.98
N LEU A 49 -11.78 -2.35 -17.11
CA LEU A 49 -12.99 -2.18 -17.90
C LEU A 49 -13.94 -1.17 -17.25
N VAL A 50 -14.43 -0.23 -18.07
CA VAL A 50 -15.50 0.71 -17.74
C VAL A 50 -16.59 0.64 -18.82
N PRO A 51 -17.86 0.91 -18.49
CA PRO A 51 -18.94 0.72 -19.46
C PRO A 51 -18.83 1.61 -20.70
N SER A 52 -18.46 2.89 -20.52
CA SER A 52 -18.41 3.86 -21.60
C SER A 52 -17.52 5.07 -21.31
N MET A 53 -17.32 5.93 -22.30
CA MET A 53 -16.59 7.20 -22.15
C MET A 53 -17.18 8.09 -21.05
N ALA A 54 -18.51 8.13 -20.90
CA ALA A 54 -19.18 8.89 -19.85
C ALA A 54 -18.79 8.42 -18.42
N HIS A 55 -18.39 7.15 -18.28
CA HIS A 55 -17.86 6.61 -17.02
C HIS A 55 -16.35 6.82 -16.88
N ALA A 56 -15.61 6.77 -17.98
CA ALA A 56 -14.16 7.00 -17.99
C ALA A 56 -13.80 8.46 -17.63
N VAL A 57 -14.50 9.44 -18.18
CA VAL A 57 -14.17 10.87 -18.02
C VAL A 57 -14.14 11.33 -16.55
N PRO A 58 -15.14 11.02 -15.70
CA PRO A 58 -15.05 11.34 -14.26
C PRO A 58 -13.85 10.68 -13.58
N LEU A 59 -13.53 9.42 -13.91
CA LEU A 59 -12.39 8.72 -13.35
C LEU A 59 -11.05 9.31 -13.80
N LEU A 60 -10.95 9.76 -15.05
CA LEU A 60 -9.78 10.48 -15.56
C LEU A 60 -9.56 11.80 -14.81
N ARG A 61 -10.63 12.58 -14.57
CA ARG A 61 -10.56 13.81 -13.77
C ARG A 61 -10.08 13.53 -12.35
N LEU A 62 -10.60 12.47 -11.71
CA LEU A 62 -10.17 12.04 -10.38
C LEU A 62 -8.71 11.58 -10.39
N LEU A 63 -8.29 10.84 -11.42
CA LEU A 63 -6.92 10.35 -11.59
C LEU A 63 -5.94 11.53 -11.65
N THR A 64 -6.14 12.47 -12.58
CA THR A 64 -5.21 13.59 -12.77
C THR A 64 -5.11 14.45 -11.53
N ARG A 65 -6.26 14.86 -10.95
CA ARG A 65 -6.27 15.71 -9.75
C ARG A 65 -5.57 15.05 -8.57
N SER A 66 -5.73 13.74 -8.43
CA SER A 66 -5.13 12.98 -7.34
C SER A 66 -3.64 12.70 -7.56
N ALA A 67 -3.21 12.57 -8.81
CA ALA A 67 -1.82 12.25 -9.17
C ALA A 67 -0.93 13.50 -9.22
N THR A 68 -1.36 14.53 -9.94
CA THR A 68 -0.54 15.72 -10.26
C THR A 68 -1.18 17.03 -9.80
N GLY A 69 -2.44 17.01 -9.35
CA GLY A 69 -3.18 18.23 -9.02
C GLY A 69 -3.75 18.99 -10.23
N GLY A 70 -3.47 18.52 -11.44
CA GLY A 70 -4.00 19.11 -12.68
C GLY A 70 -5.47 18.79 -12.90
N GLU A 71 -6.15 19.61 -13.71
CA GLU A 71 -7.55 19.35 -14.10
C GLU A 71 -7.68 18.14 -15.02
N ILE A 72 -6.74 18.02 -15.95
CA ILE A 72 -6.57 16.94 -16.92
C ILE A 72 -5.06 16.82 -17.25
N THR A 73 -4.60 15.65 -17.69
CA THR A 73 -3.20 15.50 -18.12
C THR A 73 -2.98 16.10 -19.51
N GLN A 74 -1.71 16.23 -19.92
CA GLN A 74 -1.35 16.72 -21.26
C GLN A 74 -1.85 15.81 -22.38
N TYR A 75 -1.77 14.48 -22.19
CA TYR A 75 -2.17 13.50 -23.19
C TYR A 75 -3.13 12.47 -22.60
N ILE A 76 -4.38 12.49 -23.09
CA ILE A 76 -5.36 11.43 -22.89
C ILE A 76 -5.77 10.93 -24.27
N THR A 77 -5.30 9.75 -24.62
CA THR A 77 -5.50 9.21 -25.96
C THR A 77 -6.45 8.02 -25.89
N PHE A 78 -7.47 8.04 -26.74
CA PHE A 78 -8.40 6.93 -26.92
C PHE A 78 -8.08 6.24 -28.25
N HIS A 79 -7.56 5.02 -28.18
CA HIS A 79 -7.27 4.21 -29.36
C HIS A 79 -8.46 3.32 -29.68
N ASN A 80 -8.99 3.44 -30.90
CA ASN A 80 -10.22 2.80 -31.36
C ASN A 80 -9.95 1.62 -32.32
N GLY A 81 -8.92 0.82 -32.04
CA GLY A 81 -8.52 -0.30 -32.88
C GLY A 81 -7.52 0.08 -33.99
N PRO A 82 -7.42 -0.74 -35.06
CA PRO A 82 -6.50 -0.50 -36.16
C PRO A 82 -6.94 0.70 -37.03
N LYS A 83 -5.98 1.26 -37.77
CA LYS A 83 -6.23 2.34 -38.73
C LYS A 83 -7.20 1.90 -39.82
N ARG A 84 -8.05 2.83 -40.25
CA ARG A 84 -8.98 2.67 -41.37
C ARG A 84 -8.30 3.11 -42.67
N PRO A 85 -8.85 2.75 -43.85
CA PRO A 85 -8.26 3.11 -45.13
C PRO A 85 -8.02 4.62 -45.34
N ASN A 86 -8.81 5.48 -44.68
CA ASN A 86 -8.72 6.94 -44.79
C ASN A 86 -7.99 7.60 -43.60
N ASP A 87 -7.52 6.82 -42.63
CA ASP A 87 -6.76 7.36 -41.51
C ASP A 87 -5.32 7.66 -41.97
N ALA A 88 -4.76 8.79 -41.51
CA ALA A 88 -3.42 9.22 -41.92
C ALA A 88 -2.31 8.31 -41.36
N ASP A 89 -2.52 7.77 -40.16
CA ASP A 89 -1.56 6.96 -39.41
C ASP A 89 -2.26 5.98 -38.45
N GLY A 90 -1.46 5.13 -37.82
CA GLY A 90 -1.91 4.15 -36.83
C GLY A 90 -1.54 2.70 -37.19
N PRO A 91 -1.78 1.77 -36.25
CA PRO A 91 -1.44 0.37 -36.43
C PRO A 91 -2.36 -0.30 -37.45
N GLU A 92 -1.82 -1.20 -38.26
CA GLU A 92 -2.56 -2.10 -39.16
C GLU A 92 -3.33 -3.18 -38.39
N GLU A 93 -2.80 -3.60 -37.23
CA GLU A 93 -3.44 -4.58 -36.34
C GLU A 93 -3.47 -4.09 -34.89
N CYS A 94 -4.57 -4.35 -34.18
CA CYS A 94 -4.70 -4.04 -32.76
C CYS A 94 -5.24 -5.26 -31.99
N HIS A 95 -4.49 -5.67 -30.96
CA HIS A 95 -4.79 -6.84 -30.13
C HIS A 95 -4.96 -6.41 -28.67
N ILE A 96 -6.04 -6.84 -28.01
CA ILE A 96 -6.26 -6.56 -26.58
C ILE A 96 -6.13 -7.86 -25.79
N VAL A 97 -5.13 -7.92 -24.90
CA VAL A 97 -4.89 -9.03 -23.98
C VAL A 97 -5.45 -8.67 -22.61
N LEU A 98 -6.56 -9.30 -22.26
CA LEU A 98 -7.19 -9.19 -20.94
C LEU A 98 -6.51 -10.14 -19.96
N VAL A 99 -5.97 -9.57 -18.89
CA VAL A 99 -5.19 -10.30 -17.89
C VAL A 99 -6.00 -10.43 -16.61
N ASP A 100 -6.43 -11.65 -16.28
CA ASP A 100 -7.03 -11.90 -14.97
C ASP A 100 -5.98 -11.86 -13.85
N ASN A 101 -4.91 -12.65 -13.93
CA ASN A 101 -3.83 -12.68 -12.93
C ASN A 101 -4.30 -12.51 -11.47
N GLY A 102 -5.35 -13.25 -11.08
CA GLY A 102 -5.90 -13.27 -9.72
C GLY A 102 -7.04 -12.29 -9.42
N ARG A 103 -7.48 -11.43 -10.36
CA ARG A 103 -8.57 -10.46 -10.09
C ARG A 103 -9.92 -11.13 -9.86
N THR A 104 -10.28 -12.16 -10.62
CA THR A 104 -11.52 -12.92 -10.40
C THR A 104 -11.50 -13.57 -9.02
N LYS A 105 -10.34 -14.07 -8.58
CA LYS A 105 -10.18 -14.60 -7.22
C LYS A 105 -10.32 -13.51 -6.16
N MET A 106 -9.72 -12.34 -6.35
CA MET A 106 -9.89 -11.20 -5.44
C MET A 106 -11.36 -10.82 -5.27
N LEU A 107 -12.14 -10.83 -6.36
CA LEU A 107 -13.57 -10.59 -6.31
C LEU A 107 -14.29 -11.65 -5.45
N ALA A 108 -13.95 -12.93 -5.62
CA ALA A 108 -14.52 -14.01 -4.83
C ALA A 108 -14.11 -13.98 -3.34
N ASP A 109 -12.89 -13.50 -3.06
CA ASP A 109 -12.32 -13.40 -1.70
C ASP A 109 -12.78 -12.12 -0.95
N GLY A 110 -13.72 -11.34 -1.51
CA GLY A 110 -14.26 -10.13 -0.89
C GLY A 110 -13.28 -8.95 -0.88
N MET A 111 -12.43 -8.86 -1.91
CA MET A 111 -11.45 -7.79 -2.12
C MET A 111 -11.82 -6.87 -3.29
N GLU A 112 -13.12 -6.82 -3.66
CA GLU A 112 -13.62 -6.02 -4.78
C GLU A 112 -13.26 -4.54 -4.66
N GLU A 113 -13.15 -4.02 -3.43
CA GLU A 113 -12.82 -2.61 -3.24
C GLU A 113 -11.45 -2.27 -3.82
N MET A 114 -10.50 -3.22 -3.79
CA MET A 114 -9.17 -3.06 -4.35
C MET A 114 -9.18 -2.94 -5.88
N LEU A 115 -10.12 -3.62 -6.53
CA LEU A 115 -10.24 -3.65 -8.00
C LEU A 115 -10.68 -2.30 -8.58
N ARG A 116 -11.19 -1.38 -7.75
CA ARG A 116 -11.54 0.00 -8.15
C ARG A 116 -10.33 0.90 -8.41
N CYS A 117 -9.11 0.41 -8.20
CA CYS A 117 -7.90 1.23 -8.25
C CYS A 117 -7.60 1.81 -9.65
N ILE A 118 -7.75 3.13 -9.77
CA ILE A 118 -7.39 3.91 -10.97
C ILE A 118 -5.90 4.26 -11.07
N ARG A 119 -5.06 3.73 -10.16
CA ARG A 119 -3.59 3.92 -10.15
C ARG A 119 -3.12 5.39 -10.10
N CYS A 120 -3.86 6.27 -9.42
CA CYS A 120 -3.51 7.69 -9.30
C CYS A 120 -2.31 8.00 -8.37
N GLY A 121 -1.82 7.04 -7.58
CA GLY A 121 -0.67 7.25 -6.69
C GLY A 121 -0.94 8.04 -5.40
N ALA A 122 -2.13 8.61 -5.19
CA ALA A 122 -2.46 9.40 -3.99
C ALA A 122 -2.15 8.67 -2.66
N CYS A 123 -2.45 7.37 -2.59
CA CYS A 123 -2.15 6.55 -1.42
C CYS A 123 -0.64 6.45 -1.12
N MET A 124 0.21 6.43 -2.15
CA MET A 124 1.66 6.37 -2.00
C MET A 124 2.20 7.71 -1.50
N ASN A 125 1.73 8.81 -2.09
CA ASN A 125 2.13 10.18 -1.72
C ASN A 125 1.81 10.53 -0.25
N HIS A 126 0.81 9.88 0.34
CA HIS A 126 0.40 10.08 1.72
C HIS A 126 0.87 8.98 2.68
N CYS A 127 1.53 7.94 2.17
CA CYS A 127 2.03 6.87 3.01
C CYS A 127 3.34 7.29 3.69
N VAL A 128 3.31 7.33 5.03
CA VAL A 128 4.50 7.62 5.83
C VAL A 128 5.61 6.61 5.60
N VAL A 129 5.28 5.35 5.33
CA VAL A 129 6.28 4.29 5.09
C VAL A 129 6.95 4.50 3.74
N TYR A 130 6.16 4.59 2.66
CA TYR A 130 6.66 4.81 1.30
C TYR A 130 7.56 6.05 1.21
N LYS A 131 7.18 7.15 1.87
CA LYS A 131 7.98 8.38 1.92
C LYS A 131 9.38 8.21 2.52
N HIS A 132 9.57 7.25 3.43
CA HIS A 132 10.86 7.03 4.10
C HIS A 132 11.72 5.95 3.43
N ILE A 133 11.10 4.89 2.90
CA ILE A 133 11.85 3.72 2.35
C ILE A 133 11.86 3.67 0.81
N GLY A 134 11.04 4.48 0.14
CA GLY A 134 10.88 4.46 -1.31
C GLY A 134 10.18 3.21 -1.86
N GLY A 135 10.11 3.10 -3.18
CA GLY A 135 9.42 2.00 -3.86
C GLY A 135 10.18 0.67 -3.83
N HIS A 136 11.50 0.68 -4.01
CA HIS A 136 12.31 -0.54 -4.13
C HIS A 136 12.26 -1.43 -2.88
N ALA A 137 12.15 -0.83 -1.69
CA ALA A 137 12.09 -1.57 -0.43
C ALA A 137 10.84 -2.45 -0.30
N TYR A 138 9.80 -2.23 -1.11
CA TYR A 138 8.62 -3.10 -1.13
C TYR A 138 8.91 -4.46 -1.82
N GLY A 139 9.91 -4.55 -2.70
CA GLY A 139 10.26 -5.82 -3.37
C GLY A 139 9.21 -6.33 -4.34
N SER A 140 8.39 -5.44 -4.91
CA SER A 140 7.39 -5.74 -5.94
C SER A 140 7.28 -4.59 -6.92
N VAL A 141 6.83 -4.86 -8.14
CA VAL A 141 6.53 -3.84 -9.16
C VAL A 141 5.39 -2.91 -8.74
N TYR A 142 4.54 -3.34 -7.80
CA TYR A 142 3.52 -2.50 -7.19
C TYR A 142 3.96 -2.10 -5.77
N PRO A 143 4.41 -0.86 -5.55
CA PRO A 143 4.82 -0.43 -4.23
C PRO A 143 3.68 0.27 -3.46
N GLY A 144 4.00 0.65 -2.21
CA GLY A 144 3.12 1.45 -1.38
C GLY A 144 1.89 0.70 -0.85
N PRO A 145 0.91 1.43 -0.29
CA PRO A 145 -0.27 0.81 0.33
C PRO A 145 -1.10 -0.06 -0.62
N MET A 146 -1.30 0.43 -1.85
CA MET A 146 -2.00 -0.28 -2.93
C MET A 146 -1.32 -1.61 -3.26
N GLY A 147 0.00 -1.57 -3.51
CA GLY A 147 0.78 -2.76 -3.79
C GLY A 147 0.80 -3.76 -2.64
N SER A 148 0.82 -3.27 -1.40
CA SER A 148 0.80 -4.14 -0.20
C SER A 148 -0.50 -4.95 -0.05
N VAL A 149 -1.59 -4.55 -0.71
CA VAL A 149 -2.84 -5.34 -0.80
C VAL A 149 -2.85 -6.20 -2.07
N LEU A 150 -2.41 -5.65 -3.20
CA LEU A 150 -2.49 -6.31 -4.49
C LEU A 150 -1.47 -7.46 -4.62
N THR A 151 -0.20 -7.23 -4.31
CA THR A 151 0.89 -8.19 -4.51
C THR A 151 0.67 -9.56 -3.84
N PRO A 152 0.13 -9.66 -2.61
CA PRO A 152 -0.26 -10.96 -2.03
C PRO A 152 -1.18 -11.84 -2.90
N HIS A 153 -2.00 -11.24 -3.75
CA HIS A 153 -2.91 -11.95 -4.64
C HIS A 153 -2.28 -12.28 -6.00
N LEU A 154 -1.25 -11.55 -6.41
CA LEU A 154 -0.50 -11.79 -7.65
C LEU A 154 0.54 -12.90 -7.47
N ASP A 155 1.29 -12.84 -6.37
CA ASP A 155 2.39 -13.77 -6.11
C ASP A 155 1.96 -14.82 -5.06
N SER A 156 1.97 -14.41 -3.79
CA SER A 156 1.53 -15.23 -2.66
C SER A 156 1.57 -14.39 -1.38
N LEU A 157 0.53 -14.50 -0.56
CA LEU A 157 0.53 -13.91 0.78
C LEU A 157 1.72 -14.40 1.61
N LYS A 158 2.17 -15.66 1.49
CA LYS A 158 3.31 -16.18 2.26
C LYS A 158 4.60 -15.40 1.99
N VAL A 159 4.81 -14.98 0.74
CA VAL A 159 6.01 -14.25 0.30
C VAL A 159 5.87 -12.76 0.54
N ALA A 160 4.72 -12.19 0.17
CA ALA A 160 4.44 -10.76 0.25
C ALA A 160 4.02 -10.28 1.65
N ASN A 161 3.85 -11.18 2.62
CA ASN A 161 3.32 -10.87 3.97
C ASN A 161 4.06 -9.70 4.66
N LYS A 162 5.37 -9.60 4.46
CA LYS A 162 6.21 -8.52 5.04
C LYS A 162 5.70 -7.12 4.67
N GLN A 163 5.23 -6.94 3.44
CA GLN A 163 4.68 -5.67 2.95
C GLN A 163 3.40 -5.31 3.72
N THR A 164 2.54 -6.31 3.98
CA THR A 164 1.30 -6.10 4.74
C THR A 164 1.61 -5.58 6.15
N HIS A 165 2.66 -6.09 6.80
CA HIS A 165 3.09 -5.70 8.15
C HIS A 165 3.91 -4.40 8.19
N ALA A 166 4.49 -3.95 7.08
CA ALA A 166 5.20 -2.68 7.02
C ALA A 166 4.26 -1.48 7.22
N CYS A 167 2.97 -1.62 6.89
CA CYS A 167 1.98 -0.56 7.06
C CYS A 167 1.74 -0.19 8.54
N THR A 168 1.70 1.11 8.86
CA THR A 168 1.37 1.58 10.21
C THR A 168 -0.12 1.58 10.52
N LEU A 169 -0.97 1.29 9.52
CA LEU A 169 -2.44 1.36 9.59
C LEU A 169 -2.97 2.73 10.03
N ASN A 170 -2.28 3.81 9.66
CA ASN A 170 -2.64 5.18 10.07
C ASN A 170 -3.90 5.75 9.39
N GLY A 171 -4.46 5.09 8.37
CA GLY A 171 -5.70 5.52 7.71
C GLY A 171 -5.57 6.56 6.60
N ARG A 172 -4.44 7.28 6.49
CA ARG A 172 -4.34 8.42 5.58
C ARG A 172 -4.54 8.08 4.11
N CYS A 173 -4.15 6.87 3.70
CA CYS A 173 -4.33 6.40 2.32
C CYS A 173 -5.81 6.17 1.94
N GLU A 174 -6.66 5.84 2.91
CA GLU A 174 -8.10 5.68 2.73
C GLU A 174 -8.78 7.05 2.65
N GLU A 175 -8.41 7.98 3.54
CA GLU A 175 -8.95 9.35 3.56
C GLU A 175 -8.74 10.11 2.24
N VAL A 176 -7.63 9.88 1.55
CA VAL A 176 -7.27 10.57 0.30
C VAL A 176 -7.64 9.79 -0.96
N CYS A 177 -8.21 8.59 -0.84
CA CYS A 177 -8.49 7.75 -2.00
C CYS A 177 -9.70 8.31 -2.78
N PRO A 178 -9.55 8.74 -4.05
CA PRO A 178 -10.66 9.33 -4.80
C PRO A 178 -11.74 8.30 -5.19
N VAL A 179 -11.45 7.01 -5.01
CA VAL A 179 -12.32 5.88 -5.36
C VAL A 179 -12.64 5.01 -4.13
N ASN A 180 -12.51 5.59 -2.93
CA ASN A 180 -12.97 5.02 -1.65
C ASN A 180 -12.48 3.58 -1.38
N ILE A 181 -11.20 3.30 -1.60
CA ILE A 181 -10.60 1.99 -1.28
C ILE A 181 -10.18 1.98 0.20
N PRO A 182 -10.74 1.09 1.04
CA PRO A 182 -10.42 1.02 2.45
C PRO A 182 -9.14 0.21 2.69
N LEU A 183 -8.01 0.69 2.18
CA LEU A 183 -6.72 0.00 2.23
C LEU A 183 -6.32 -0.52 3.62
N PRO A 184 -6.51 0.22 4.74
CA PRO A 184 -6.27 -0.30 6.08
C PRO A 184 -7.11 -1.53 6.44
N LYS A 185 -8.41 -1.54 6.06
CA LYS A 185 -9.31 -2.68 6.28
C LYS A 185 -8.81 -3.91 5.51
N LEU A 186 -8.48 -3.75 4.23
CA LEU A 186 -8.00 -4.84 3.37
C LEU A 186 -6.65 -5.40 3.88
N LEU A 187 -5.73 -4.52 4.28
CA LEU A 187 -4.45 -4.94 4.88
C LEU A 187 -4.64 -5.69 6.20
N ARG A 188 -5.60 -5.27 7.03
CA ARG A 188 -5.94 -6.00 8.27
C ARG A 188 -6.50 -7.39 7.98
N ALA A 189 -7.33 -7.53 6.95
CA ALA A 189 -7.85 -8.84 6.53
C ALA A 189 -6.70 -9.78 6.11
N LEU A 190 -5.77 -9.30 5.29
CA LEU A 190 -4.59 -10.06 4.89
C LEU A 190 -3.69 -10.46 6.07
N ARG A 191 -3.49 -9.57 7.05
CA ARG A 191 -2.76 -9.91 8.28
C ARG A 191 -3.47 -10.99 9.10
N ALA A 192 -4.80 -10.94 9.19
CA ALA A 192 -5.59 -11.95 9.88
C ALA A 192 -5.50 -13.30 9.18
N GLU A 193 -5.59 -13.31 7.85
CA GLU A 193 -5.42 -14.51 7.02
C GLU A 193 -4.00 -15.10 7.19
N SER A 194 -2.96 -14.28 7.12
CA SER A 194 -1.57 -14.69 7.36
C SER A 194 -1.41 -15.36 8.72
N TRP A 195 -2.05 -14.80 9.76
CA TRP A 195 -2.05 -15.36 11.09
C TRP A 195 -2.76 -16.72 11.15
N GLN A 196 -3.92 -16.87 10.50
CA GLN A 196 -4.65 -18.14 10.44
C GLN A 196 -3.85 -19.22 9.70
N LYS A 197 -3.22 -18.86 8.57
CA LYS A 197 -2.38 -19.73 7.75
C LYS A 197 -0.99 -20.01 8.34
N LYS A 198 -0.67 -19.41 9.49
CA LYS A 198 0.61 -19.57 10.21
C LYS A 198 1.84 -19.16 9.39
N TYR A 199 1.72 -18.11 8.57
CA TYR A 199 2.85 -17.55 7.83
C TYR A 199 3.75 -16.65 8.68
N GLU A 200 3.29 -16.25 9.86
CA GLU A 200 4.11 -15.53 10.84
C GLU A 200 5.20 -16.42 11.46
N PRO A 201 6.41 -15.89 11.72
CA PRO A 201 7.44 -16.60 12.46
C PRO A 201 6.94 -17.16 13.80
N LEU A 202 7.36 -18.37 14.15
CA LEU A 202 6.96 -19.02 15.40
C LEU A 202 7.28 -18.16 16.63
N THR A 203 8.43 -17.49 16.61
CA THR A 203 8.87 -16.55 17.65
C THR A 203 7.83 -15.45 17.87
N ASN A 204 7.35 -14.79 16.81
CA ASN A 204 6.33 -13.75 16.89
C ASN A 204 5.04 -14.28 17.51
N ARG A 205 4.62 -15.49 17.13
CA ARG A 205 3.40 -16.11 17.67
C ARG A 205 3.51 -16.37 19.17
N TYR A 206 4.66 -16.90 19.62
CA TYR A 206 4.91 -17.13 21.04
C TYR A 206 5.00 -15.83 21.83
N VAL A 207 5.71 -14.82 21.32
CA VAL A 207 5.83 -13.50 21.97
C VAL A 207 4.46 -12.84 22.12
N VAL A 208 3.64 -12.82 21.07
CA VAL A 208 2.28 -12.26 21.13
C VAL A 208 1.40 -13.05 22.11
N LYS A 209 1.48 -14.38 22.11
CA LYS A 209 0.72 -15.23 23.05
C LYS A 209 1.14 -14.99 24.50
N ALA A 210 2.45 -14.92 24.78
CA ALA A 210 2.99 -14.64 26.10
C ALA A 210 2.59 -13.23 26.57
N TYR A 211 2.73 -12.22 25.71
CA TYR A 211 2.28 -10.87 25.98
C TYR A 211 0.78 -10.82 26.29
N ALA A 212 -0.07 -11.49 25.51
CA ALA A 212 -1.51 -11.54 25.76
C ALA A 212 -1.86 -12.17 27.12
N GLN A 213 -1.14 -13.21 27.53
CA GLN A 213 -1.31 -13.84 28.84
C GLN A 213 -0.85 -12.93 30.00
N LEU A 214 0.24 -12.18 29.79
CA LEU A 214 0.74 -11.20 30.74
C LEU A 214 -0.20 -10.00 30.87
N ALA A 215 -0.66 -9.43 29.75
CA ALA A 215 -1.54 -8.28 29.69
C ALA A 215 -2.92 -8.52 30.35
N LYS A 216 -3.42 -9.76 30.30
CA LYS A 216 -4.65 -10.17 31.01
C LYS A 216 -4.53 -10.19 32.54
N ARG A 217 -3.32 -10.05 33.10
CA ARG A 217 -3.06 -10.10 34.55
C ARG A 217 -2.47 -8.76 35.03
N PRO A 218 -3.31 -7.77 35.40
CA PRO A 218 -2.86 -6.40 35.63
C PRO A 218 -1.75 -6.23 36.67
N ARG A 219 -1.79 -7.01 37.77
CA ARG A 219 -0.75 -6.95 38.82
C ARG A 219 0.61 -7.44 38.30
N MET A 220 0.60 -8.54 37.56
CA MET A 220 1.82 -9.11 36.95
C MET A 220 2.36 -8.19 35.86
N PHE A 221 1.48 -7.65 35.02
CA PHE A 221 1.86 -6.67 34.00
C PHE A 221 2.52 -5.44 34.64
N GLN A 222 1.91 -4.85 35.67
CA GLN A 222 2.48 -3.70 36.39
C GLN A 222 3.85 -4.00 37.02
N PHE A 223 4.00 -5.18 37.62
CA PHE A 223 5.28 -5.63 38.19
C PHE A 223 6.35 -5.76 37.10
N VAL A 224 6.06 -6.53 36.04
CA VAL A 224 7.00 -6.75 34.93
C VAL A 224 7.38 -5.43 34.24
N SER A 225 6.41 -4.52 34.01
CA SER A 225 6.71 -3.19 33.46
C SER A 225 7.60 -2.36 34.39
N SER A 226 7.42 -2.46 35.71
CA SER A 226 8.24 -1.73 36.69
C SER A 226 9.67 -2.26 36.71
N CYS A 227 9.85 -3.59 36.71
CA CYS A 227 11.16 -4.21 36.55
C CYS A 227 11.80 -3.84 35.22
N GLY A 228 11.01 -3.76 34.14
CA GLY A 228 11.47 -3.36 32.82
C GLY A 228 12.04 -1.94 32.78
N VAL A 229 11.41 -0.98 33.45
CA VAL A 229 11.95 0.40 33.57
C VAL A 229 13.29 0.42 34.30
N VAL A 230 13.40 -0.29 35.42
CA VAL A 230 14.66 -0.40 36.17
C VAL A 230 15.73 -1.04 35.30
N PHE A 231 15.42 -2.18 34.68
CA PHE A 231 16.30 -2.88 33.75
C PHE A 231 16.77 -1.96 32.63
N MET A 232 15.87 -1.17 32.02
CA MET A 232 16.26 -0.24 30.96
C MET A 232 17.25 0.83 31.45
N LYS A 233 17.08 1.34 32.67
CA LYS A 233 18.00 2.31 33.28
C LYS A 233 19.38 1.76 33.58
N LEU A 234 19.52 0.47 33.91
CA LEU A 234 20.83 -0.16 34.10
C LEU A 234 21.71 -0.08 32.84
N PHE A 235 21.11 0.06 31.66
CA PHE A 235 21.81 0.22 30.38
C PHE A 235 21.80 1.66 29.86
N SER A 236 21.23 2.62 30.59
CA SER A 236 21.31 4.05 30.23
C SER A 236 22.70 4.59 30.52
N ARG A 237 23.25 5.36 29.58
CA ARG A 237 24.45 6.19 29.76
C ARG A 237 24.17 7.57 29.21
N GLN A 238 24.37 8.60 30.04
CA GLN A 238 24.13 10.01 29.68
C GLN A 238 22.70 10.26 29.14
N GLY A 239 21.70 9.56 29.68
CA GLY A 239 20.29 9.72 29.26
C GLY A 239 19.91 8.95 27.98
N TRP A 240 20.81 8.14 27.43
CA TRP A 240 20.59 7.37 26.21
C TRP A 240 20.95 5.89 26.40
N ILE A 241 20.21 5.00 25.73
CA ILE A 241 20.47 3.57 25.68
C ILE A 241 20.92 3.23 24.25
N LYS A 242 22.22 3.03 24.08
CA LYS A 242 22.87 2.68 22.80
C LYS A 242 22.85 1.19 22.49
N SER A 243 22.75 0.33 23.50
CA SER A 243 22.65 -1.12 23.32
C SER A 243 22.06 -1.79 24.57
N MET A 244 21.33 -2.88 24.35
CA MET A 244 20.76 -3.71 25.40
C MET A 244 20.57 -5.13 24.86
N PRO A 245 20.63 -6.16 25.72
CA PRO A 245 20.29 -7.52 25.31
C PRO A 245 18.94 -7.57 24.59
N PHE A 246 18.88 -8.29 23.47
CA PHE A 246 17.68 -8.48 22.64
C PHE A 246 17.12 -7.23 21.94
N THR A 247 17.73 -6.04 22.08
CA THR A 247 17.28 -4.81 21.39
C THR A 247 18.08 -4.47 20.13
N GLY A 248 19.04 -5.31 19.74
CA GLY A 248 19.99 -5.03 18.66
C GLY A 248 19.37 -4.77 17.28
N GLY A 249 18.10 -5.14 17.05
CA GLY A 249 17.37 -4.73 15.84
C GLY A 249 16.99 -3.24 15.83
N TRP A 250 16.71 -2.66 16.99
CA TRP A 250 16.34 -1.25 17.16
C TRP A 250 17.57 -0.39 17.39
N THR A 251 18.42 -0.80 18.33
CA THR A 251 19.60 -0.01 18.75
C THR A 251 20.73 0.01 17.73
N ARG A 252 20.62 -0.74 16.62
CA ARG A 252 21.55 -0.67 15.50
C ARG A 252 21.45 0.64 14.73
N ASN A 253 20.23 1.17 14.60
CA ASN A 253 19.96 2.36 13.78
C ASN A 253 19.40 3.52 14.61
N ARG A 254 19.06 3.31 15.90
CA ARG A 254 18.42 4.32 16.74
C ARG A 254 18.76 4.15 18.22
N ASP A 255 19.23 5.20 18.85
CA ASP A 255 19.38 5.26 20.31
C ASP A 255 18.00 5.44 20.98
N LEU A 256 17.78 4.74 22.10
CA LEU A 256 16.56 4.91 22.91
C LEU A 256 16.80 5.96 23.99
N ILE A 257 15.78 6.76 24.28
CA ILE A 257 15.81 7.73 25.38
C ILE A 257 15.67 6.98 26.71
N GLU A 258 16.40 7.41 27.74
CA GLU A 258 16.24 6.88 29.08
C GLU A 258 14.78 7.04 29.56
N PRO A 259 14.12 5.95 30.01
CA PRO A 259 12.76 6.03 30.50
C PRO A 259 12.69 6.80 31.84
N GLU A 260 11.53 7.36 32.13
CA GLU A 260 11.24 7.91 33.46
C GLU A 260 11.44 6.87 34.58
N SER A 261 11.82 7.30 35.79
CA SER A 261 12.10 6.42 36.94
C SER A 261 10.91 5.59 37.42
N LYS A 262 9.68 6.02 37.10
CA LYS A 262 8.43 5.36 37.51
C LYS A 262 7.57 5.13 36.28
N THR A 263 6.86 4.01 36.27
CA THR A 263 5.84 3.73 35.24
C THR A 263 4.68 4.72 35.34
N PHE A 264 3.95 4.93 34.24
CA PHE A 264 2.74 5.77 34.22
C PHE A 264 1.77 5.41 35.35
N MET A 265 1.52 4.12 35.59
CA MET A 265 0.59 3.68 36.64
C MET A 265 1.07 4.03 38.06
N GLN A 266 2.38 4.00 38.32
CA GLN A 266 2.96 4.43 39.59
C GLN A 266 2.86 5.95 39.75
N GLN A 267 3.16 6.71 38.70
CA GLN A 267 3.02 8.17 38.67
C GLN A 267 1.55 8.59 38.89
N TYR A 268 0.61 7.90 38.22
CA TYR A 268 -0.82 8.15 38.35
C TYR A 268 -1.34 7.87 39.78
N LYS A 269 -0.92 6.75 40.39
CA LYS A 269 -1.26 6.45 41.80
C LYS A 269 -0.69 7.49 42.77
N ALA A 270 0.55 7.92 42.56
CA ALA A 270 1.18 8.96 43.37
C ALA A 270 0.44 10.30 43.23
N SER A 271 0.07 10.69 42.01
CA SER A 271 -0.71 11.91 41.73
C SER A 271 -2.09 11.87 42.41
N LYS A 272 -2.81 10.75 42.34
CA LYS A 272 -4.08 10.59 43.06
C LYS A 272 -3.91 10.70 44.57
N LYS A 273 -2.87 10.10 45.14
CA LYS A 273 -2.57 10.17 46.57
C LYS A 273 -2.26 11.62 47.00
N ALA A 274 -1.46 12.33 46.22
CA ALA A 274 -1.12 13.74 46.48
C ALA A 274 -2.36 14.65 46.45
N LYS A 275 -3.28 14.45 45.48
CA LYS A 275 -4.56 15.18 45.43
C LYS A 275 -5.46 14.87 46.62
N SER A 276 -5.49 13.63 47.10
CA SER A 276 -6.28 13.27 48.29
C SER A 276 -5.70 13.80 49.61
N SER A 277 -4.40 14.07 49.66
CA SER A 277 -3.72 14.58 50.87
C SER A 277 -3.63 16.11 50.92
N GLY A 278 -3.79 16.82 49.80
CA GLY A 278 -3.72 18.29 49.70
C GLY A 278 -5.08 19.01 49.73
N GLY A 279 -6.16 18.30 50.07
CA GLY A 279 -7.53 18.85 50.21
C GLY A 279 -7.98 19.03 51.67
N ARG A 280 -7.05 19.29 52.59
CA ARG A 280 -7.32 19.76 53.96
C ARG A 280 -6.67 21.12 54.15
#